data_AF-A0A6A5ULE9-F1
#
_entry.id   AF-A0A6A5ULE9-F1
#
_cell.length_a   1.000
_cell.length_b   1.000
_cell.length_c   1.000
_cell.angle_alpha   90.00
_cell.angle_beta   90.00
_cell.angle_gamma   90.00
#
_symmetry.space_group_name_H-M   'P 1'
#
loop_
_entity.id
_entity.type
_entity.pdbx_description
1 polymer ?
#
loop_
_entity_poly.entity_id
_entity_poly.type
_entity_poly.pdbx_seq_one_letter_code
_entity_poly.pdbx_strand_id
1 'polypeptide(L)'
;CYALCCPCIIYARTSHRLSHPSDTQLKDYSACCNIRCWGFFCSGMYMCPVPLALLTVLLYKTRSRYNITNGLDEDILKAVFCSTCALVQAEKEVVGREKRRG
;
A
#
# COMPACT_ATOMS: atom_id res chain seq x y z
N CYS A 1 -11.37 10.23 0.37
CA CYS A 1 -12.26 9.80 1.47
C CYS A 1 -11.77 8.50 2.13
N TYR A 2 -11.61 7.39 1.41
CA TYR A 2 -11.20 6.10 2.01
C TYR A 2 -9.82 6.07 2.69
N ALA A 3 -8.87 6.89 2.24
CA ALA A 3 -7.50 6.91 2.78
C ALA A 3 -7.39 7.37 4.23
N LEU A 4 -8.26 8.28 4.65
CA LEU A 4 -8.26 8.81 6.01
C LEU A 4 -9.09 7.93 6.95
N CYS A 5 -10.25 7.47 6.49
CA CYS A 5 -11.17 6.69 7.33
C CYS A 5 -10.76 5.22 7.45
N CYS A 6 -10.15 4.64 6.42
CA CYS A 6 -9.81 3.21 6.38
C CYS A 6 -8.49 2.97 5.61
N PRO A 7 -7.32 3.36 6.17
CA PRO A 7 -6.03 3.15 5.51
C PRO A 7 -5.72 1.67 5.26
N CYS A 8 -6.24 0.76 6.10
CA CYS A 8 -6.14 -0.70 5.92
C CYS A 8 -6.72 -1.20 4.60
N ILE A 9 -7.81 -0.60 4.11
CA ILE A 9 -8.43 -0.97 2.83
C ILE A 9 -7.50 -0.61 1.68
N ILE A 10 -6.88 0.58 1.72
CA ILE A 10 -5.94 1.01 0.68
C ILE A 10 -4.71 0.10 0.70
N TYR A 11 -4.16 -0.18 1.88
CA TYR A 11 -3.04 -1.12 2.01
C TYR A 11 -3.37 -2.50 1.40
N ALA A 12 -4.55 -3.05 1.72
CA ALA A 12 -4.99 -4.35 1.21
C ALA A 12 -5.13 -4.38 -0.32
N ARG A 13 -5.70 -3.33 -0.92
CA ARG A 13 -5.86 -3.19 -2.38
C ARG A 13 -4.51 -3.04 -3.08
N THR A 14 -3.66 -2.15 -2.59
CA THR A 14 -2.33 -1.90 -3.16
C THR A 14 -1.45 -3.15 -3.08
N SER A 15 -1.46 -3.84 -1.94
CA SER A 15 -0.77 -5.12 -1.80
C SER A 15 -1.35 -6.19 -2.74
N HIS A 16 -2.66 -6.21 -2.98
CA HIS A 16 -3.28 -7.16 -3.90
C HIS A 16 -2.82 -6.94 -5.34
N ARG A 17 -2.86 -5.69 -5.81
CA ARG A 17 -2.40 -5.29 -7.16
C ARG A 17 -0.93 -5.69 -7.41
N LEU A 18 -0.05 -5.45 -6.44
CA LEU A 18 1.37 -5.84 -6.54
C LEU A 18 1.59 -7.38 -6.59
N SER A 19 0.71 -8.15 -5.97
CA SER A 19 0.74 -9.61 -5.95
C SER A 19 0.08 -10.24 -7.17
N HIS A 20 -1.00 -9.64 -7.69
CA HIS A 20 -1.79 -10.15 -8.80
C HIS A 20 -1.92 -9.09 -9.91
N PRO A 21 -0.88 -8.87 -10.73
CA PRO A 21 -0.85 -7.79 -11.73
C PRO A 21 -1.87 -7.99 -12.87
N SER A 22 -2.39 -9.21 -13.06
CA SER A 22 -3.46 -9.51 -14.02
C SER A 22 -4.85 -9.11 -13.52
N ASP A 23 -5.04 -8.93 -12.20
CA ASP A 23 -6.32 -8.53 -11.59
C ASP A 23 -6.28 -7.07 -11.13
N THR A 24 -6.24 -6.18 -12.12
CA THR A 24 -6.23 -4.73 -11.94
C THR A 24 -7.57 -4.15 -11.52
N GLN A 25 -8.67 -4.82 -11.89
CA GLN A 25 -10.03 -4.33 -11.62
C GLN A 25 -10.56 -4.76 -10.25
N LEU A 26 -9.86 -5.65 -9.52
CA LEU A 26 -10.28 -6.15 -8.21
C LEU A 26 -11.71 -6.73 -8.27
N LYS A 27 -12.07 -7.37 -9.39
CA LYS A 27 -13.48 -7.75 -9.68
C LYS A 27 -14.10 -8.63 -8.61
N ASP A 28 -13.31 -9.55 -8.06
CA ASP A 28 -13.73 -10.49 -7.01
C ASP A 28 -13.05 -10.22 -5.66
N TYR A 29 -12.30 -9.13 -5.53
CA TYR A 29 -11.50 -8.85 -4.32
C TYR A 29 -12.24 -7.95 -3.31
N SER A 30 -12.68 -8.54 -2.21
CA SER A 30 -13.18 -7.78 -1.05
C SER A 30 -12.03 -7.14 -0.27
N ALA A 31 -11.95 -5.81 -0.29
CA ALA A 31 -10.86 -5.06 0.33
C ALA A 31 -11.04 -4.78 1.84
N CYS A 32 -12.28 -4.76 2.33
CA CYS A 32 -12.59 -4.42 3.74
C CYS A 32 -12.50 -5.65 4.66
N CYS A 33 -12.88 -6.83 4.17
CA CYS A 33 -12.96 -8.08 4.94
C CYS A 33 -11.90 -9.09 4.51
N ASN A 34 -10.64 -8.65 4.40
CA ASN A 34 -9.53 -9.53 4.04
C ASN A 34 -8.48 -9.58 5.14
N ILE A 35 -7.74 -10.69 5.24
CA ILE A 35 -6.65 -10.86 6.19
C ILE A 35 -5.59 -9.75 6.09
N ARG A 36 -5.35 -9.19 4.89
CA ARG A 36 -4.46 -8.04 4.71
C ARG A 36 -5.00 -6.74 5.32
N CYS A 37 -6.31 -6.52 5.24
CA CYS A 37 -6.98 -5.35 5.82
C CYS A 37 -6.98 -5.45 7.35
N TRP A 38 -7.47 -6.57 7.89
CA TRP A 38 -7.51 -6.82 9.34
C TRP A 38 -6.11 -6.90 9.95
N GLY A 39 -5.14 -7.51 9.26
CA GLY A 39 -3.74 -7.55 9.72
C GLY A 39 -3.11 -6.17 9.84
N PHE A 40 -3.34 -5.29 8.85
CA PHE A 40 -2.86 -3.90 8.93
C PHE A 40 -3.60 -3.09 10.02
N PHE A 41 -4.92 -3.28 10.15
CA PHE A 41 -5.71 -2.60 11.18
C PHE A 41 -5.31 -3.03 12.60
N CYS A 42 -5.23 -4.33 12.86
CA CYS A 42 -4.85 -4.87 14.16
C CYS A 42 -3.40 -4.54 14.52
N SER A 43 -2.46 -4.58 13.55
CA SER A 43 -1.09 -4.11 13.82
C SER A 43 -1.04 -2.62 14.14
N GLY A 44 -1.90 -1.81 13.52
CA GLY A 44 -2.09 -0.39 13.81
C GLY A 44 -2.52 -0.11 15.25
N MET A 45 -3.40 -0.95 15.77
CA MET A 45 -4.04 -0.75 17.08
C MET A 45 -3.21 -1.29 18.25
N TYR A 46 -2.43 -2.35 18.02
CA TYR A 46 -1.78 -3.08 19.11
C TYR A 46 -0.25 -3.17 19.03
N MET A 47 0.35 -2.89 17.86
CA MET A 47 1.75 -3.21 17.61
C MET A 47 2.48 -2.05 16.95
N CYS A 48 2.75 -0.97 17.69
CA CYS A 48 3.70 0.04 17.23
C CYS A 48 5.13 -0.52 17.31
N PRO A 49 5.99 -0.45 16.27
CA PRO A 49 5.87 0.27 14.99
C PRO A 49 5.56 -0.62 13.76
N VAL A 50 4.98 -1.81 13.94
CA VAL A 50 4.71 -2.79 12.87
C VAL A 50 3.98 -2.21 11.64
N PRO A 51 2.99 -1.30 11.75
CA PRO A 51 2.35 -0.68 10.59
C PRO A 51 3.33 0.07 9.69
N LEU A 52 4.33 0.72 10.30
CA LEU A 52 5.37 1.43 9.56
C LEU A 52 6.23 0.43 8.79
N ALA A 53 6.60 -0.69 9.41
CA ALA A 53 7.36 -1.75 8.73
C ALA A 53 6.56 -2.39 7.58
N LEU A 54 5.26 -2.61 7.75
CA LEU A 54 4.40 -3.11 6.67
C LEU A 54 4.31 -2.11 5.53
N LEU A 55 4.20 -0.82 5.84
CA LEU A 55 4.17 0.25 4.84
C LEU A 55 5.50 0.36 4.09
N THR A 56 6.64 0.28 4.76
CA THR A 56 7.96 0.32 4.10
C THR A 56 8.19 -0.89 3.19
N VAL A 57 7.74 -2.09 3.60
CA VAL A 57 7.75 -3.28 2.74
C VAL A 57 6.88 -3.08 1.51
N LEU A 58 5.70 -2.47 1.64
CA LEU A 58 4.82 -2.17 0.51
C LEU A 58 5.49 -1.19 -0.48
N LEU A 59 6.08 -0.12 0.04
CA LEU A 59 6.81 0.88 -0.75
C LEU A 59 8.00 0.23 -1.48
N TYR A 60 8.79 -0.57 -0.77
CA TYR A 60 9.89 -1.33 -1.37
C TYR A 60 9.43 -2.26 -2.49
N LYS A 61 8.35 -3.03 -2.27
CA LYS A 61 7.78 -3.92 -3.30
C LYS A 61 7.31 -3.13 -4.52
N THR A 62 6.67 -1.98 -4.30
CA THR A 62 6.23 -1.10 -5.39
C THR A 62 7.42 -0.64 -6.22
N ARG A 63 8.49 -0.18 -5.57
CA ARG A 63 9.71 0.28 -6.25
C ARG A 63 10.45 -0.82 -6.99
N SER A 64 10.64 -1.97 -6.36
CA SER A 64 11.26 -3.15 -6.97
C SER A 64 10.48 -3.60 -8.21
N ARG A 65 9.14 -3.52 -8.19
CA ARG A 65 8.30 -3.87 -9.34
C ARG A 65 8.40 -2.90 -10.51
N TYR A 66 8.58 -1.60 -10.25
CA TYR A 66 8.57 -0.56 -11.29
C TYR A 66 9.93 0.08 -11.57
N ASN A 67 11.02 -0.45 -11.00
CA ASN A 67 12.40 0.08 -11.12
C ASN A 67 12.50 1.58 -10.80
N ILE A 68 11.81 2.03 -9.74
CA ILE A 68 11.82 3.44 -9.31
C ILE A 68 13.09 3.69 -8.47
N THR A 69 13.90 4.67 -8.88
CA THR A 69 15.27 4.90 -8.38
C THR A 69 15.38 5.82 -7.16
N ASN A 70 14.27 6.35 -6.64
CA ASN A 70 14.31 7.26 -5.49
C ASN A 70 14.83 6.54 -4.23
N GLY A 71 15.47 7.28 -3.33
CA GLY A 71 16.09 6.75 -2.11
C GLY A 71 15.08 6.10 -1.15
N LEU A 72 15.44 4.94 -0.59
CA LEU A 72 14.60 4.16 0.36
C LEU A 72 14.40 4.89 1.69
N ASP A 73 15.38 5.71 2.05
CA ASP A 73 15.38 6.70 3.12
C ASP A 73 14.27 7.74 2.97
N GLU A 74 14.07 8.29 1.77
CA GLU A 74 13.06 9.33 1.52
C GLU A 74 11.63 8.82 1.76
N ASP A 75 11.36 7.56 1.43
CA ASP A 75 10.07 6.92 1.64
C ASP A 75 9.82 6.55 3.09
N ILE A 76 10.85 6.10 3.81
CA ILE A 76 10.75 5.85 5.25
C ILE A 76 10.45 7.17 5.98
N LEU A 77 11.17 8.24 5.65
CA LEU A 77 10.93 9.57 6.23
C LEU A 77 9.50 10.03 5.96
N LYS A 78 9.02 9.95 4.71
CA LYS A 78 7.62 10.28 4.36
C LYS A 78 6.62 9.41 5.13
N ALA A 79 6.90 8.12 5.29
CA ALA A 79 6.03 7.19 6.02
C ALA A 79 6.00 7.46 7.53
N VAL A 80 7.10 7.94 8.12
CA VAL A 80 7.18 8.36 9.53
C VAL A 80 6.40 9.66 9.76
N PHE A 81 6.56 10.66 8.88
CA PHE A 81 5.88 11.95 9.01
C PHE A 81 4.39 11.91 8.64
N CYS A 82 4.03 11.16 7.60
CA CYS A 82 2.64 10.95 7.19
C CYS A 82 2.47 9.59 6.49
N SER A 83 2.24 8.55 7.29
CA SER A 83 2.02 7.17 6.80
C SER A 83 0.86 7.06 5.81
N THR A 84 -0.23 7.79 6.04
CA THR A 84 -1.39 7.83 5.14
C THR A 84 -1.07 8.52 3.81
N CYS A 85 -0.29 9.60 3.82
CA CYS A 85 0.17 10.28 2.61
C CYS A 85 1.04 9.35 1.77
N ALA A 86 2.02 8.70 2.40
CA ALA A 86 2.92 7.76 1.73
C ALA A 86 2.14 6.57 1.12
N LEU A 87 1.15 6.04 1.85
CA LEU A 87 0.30 4.96 1.37
C LEU A 87 -0.56 5.36 0.16
N VAL A 88 -1.15 6.56 0.18
CA VAL A 88 -1.93 7.08 -0.96
C VAL A 88 -1.05 7.34 -2.17
N GLN A 89 0.15 7.88 -1.96
CA GLN A 89 1.12 8.08 -3.04
C GLN A 89 1.49 6.74 -3.70
N ALA A 90 1.77 5.71 -2.90
CA ALA A 90 2.04 4.36 -3.39
C ALA A 90 0.87 3.78 -4.20
N GLU A 91 -0.36 3.91 -3.69
CA GLU A 91 -1.54 3.44 -4.42
C GLU A 91 -1.70 4.16 -5.78
N LYS A 92 -1.54 5.49 -5.79
CA LYS A 92 -1.64 6.29 -7.03
C LYS A 92 -0.58 5.87 -8.05
N GLU A 93 0.63 5.59 -7.58
CA GLU A 93 1.70 5.13 -8.45
C GLU A 93 1.40 3.75 -9.05
N VAL A 94 1.00 2.77 -8.23
CA VAL A 94 0.58 1.44 -8.71
C VAL A 94 -0.54 1.57 -9.74
N VAL A 95 -1.63 2.27 -9.40
CA VAL A 95 -2.79 2.44 -10.28
C VAL A 95 -2.42 3.18 -11.56
N GLY A 96 -1.60 4.24 -11.47
CA GLY A 96 -1.19 5.02 -12.64
C GLY A 96 -0.24 4.27 -13.58
N ARG A 97 0.54 3.32 -13.06
CA ARG A 97 1.41 2.45 -13.87
C ARG A 97 0.63 1.29 -14.48
N GLU A 98 -0.31 0.72 -13.73
CA GLU A 98 -1.21 -0.33 -14.22
C GLU A 98 -2.12 0.16 -15.34
N LYS A 99 -2.71 1.36 -15.20
CA LYS A 99 -3.51 2.00 -16.26
C LYS A 99 -2.73 2.29 -17.55
N ARG A 100 -1.40 2.43 -17.48
CA ARG A 100 -0.54 2.63 -18.66
C ARG A 100 -0.12 1.32 -19.33
N ARG A 101 -0.34 0.17 -18.69
CA ARG A 101 0.04 -1.16 -19.19
C ARG A 101 -1.12 -1.94 -19.83
N GLY A 102 -2.36 -1.51 -19.65
CA GLY A 102 -3.54 -2.04 -20.34
C GLY A 102 -4.01 -1.06 -21.40
#